data_AF-A0A538MBJ8-F1
#
_entry.id   AF-A0A538MBJ8-F1
#
_cell.length_a   1.000
_cell.length_b   1.000
_cell.length_c   1.000
_cell.angle_alpha   90.00
_cell.angle_beta   90.00
_cell.angle_gamma   90.00
#
_symmetry.space_group_name_H-M   'P 1'
#
loop_
_entity.id
_entity.type
_entity.pdbx_description
1 polymer ?
#
loop_
_entity_poly.entity_id
_entity_poly.type
_entity_poly.pdbx_seq_one_letter_code
_entity_poly.pdbx_strand_id
1 'polypeptide(L)'
;MRNRPRLLLFLASASDPARFAVGPALAAAAERSGWRFECYYDALRRGRHFGGGDPAEAPAGWPNGSLFAGGRHADEVRWLASNHEISALGDPQSVLWPVLDELGVEGLVRSTFTRELYAAAFSRLGEPLPRRALVVDASPQGRHGVVIAPYLFPALFGAEPAVALEASLGRDALDADRFEGLFVEPLLAWLDSSDGDVADRDYADLTAELAERHSGWARGVFLGDPDLVAAQLGRAARLRLVPLYGQPQVDVIARASRTVSRAREPVYGRQYDDRDFFELARHGRGLQVVDPGPPFESGRDLSPLPPSGA
;
A
#
# COMPACT_ATOMS: atom_id res chain seq x y z
N MET A 1 -18.71 5.07 27.66
CA MET A 1 -18.03 5.43 26.41
C MET A 1 -17.72 4.13 25.68
N ARG A 2 -18.12 3.95 24.41
CA ARG A 2 -17.74 2.75 23.66
C ARG A 2 -16.23 2.79 23.42
N ASN A 3 -15.54 1.68 23.66
CA ASN A 3 -14.11 1.57 23.38
C ASN A 3 -13.91 1.63 21.86
N ARG A 4 -13.24 2.67 21.36
CA ARG A 4 -13.03 2.85 19.91
C ARG A 4 -11.87 1.95 19.46
N PRO A 5 -11.92 1.35 18.26
CA PRO A 5 -10.79 0.61 17.72
C PRO A 5 -9.56 1.51 17.63
N ARG A 6 -8.38 0.94 17.91
CA ARG A 6 -7.12 1.65 17.78
C ARG A 6 -6.63 1.65 16.34
N LEU A 7 -6.00 2.75 15.93
CA LEU A 7 -5.54 2.96 14.56
C LEU A 7 -4.14 3.58 14.56
N LEU A 8 -3.24 2.97 13.81
CA LEU A 8 -1.94 3.55 13.49
C LEU A 8 -2.05 4.32 12.17
N LEU A 9 -1.72 5.61 12.19
CA LEU A 9 -1.72 6.47 11.01
C LEU A 9 -0.28 6.82 10.60
N PHE A 10 0.15 6.35 9.44
CA PHE A 10 1.47 6.68 8.88
C PHE A 10 1.38 7.82 7.87
N LEU A 11 2.19 8.87 8.07
CA LEU A 11 2.27 10.04 7.21
C LEU A 11 3.61 10.06 6.47
N ALA A 12 3.61 10.22 5.15
CA ALA A 12 4.85 10.41 4.40
C ALA A 12 4.62 11.33 3.20
N SER A 13 5.69 11.89 2.64
CA SER A 13 5.62 12.47 1.30
C SER A 13 5.37 11.38 0.26
N ALA A 14 4.55 11.64 -0.76
CA ALA A 14 4.44 10.73 -1.91
C ALA A 14 5.71 10.70 -2.77
N SER A 15 6.67 11.58 -2.54
CA SER A 15 7.99 11.49 -3.17
C SER A 15 9.00 10.67 -2.36
N ASP A 16 8.68 10.29 -1.12
CA ASP A 16 9.59 9.53 -0.27
C ASP A 16 9.58 8.05 -0.68
N PRO A 17 10.68 7.50 -1.24
CA PRO A 17 10.75 6.10 -1.64
C PRO A 17 10.62 5.15 -0.45
N ALA A 18 11.01 5.57 0.76
CA ALA A 18 10.95 4.74 1.95
C ALA A 18 9.50 4.36 2.33
N ARG A 19 8.49 5.08 1.83
CA ARG A 19 7.08 4.80 2.07
C ARG A 19 6.66 3.39 1.63
N PHE A 20 7.27 2.86 0.56
CA PHE A 20 6.99 1.51 0.05
C PHE A 20 7.57 0.40 0.93
N ALA A 21 8.53 0.73 1.79
CA ALA A 21 9.06 -0.19 2.80
C ALA A 21 8.34 0.00 4.14
N VAL A 22 8.37 1.22 4.68
CA VAL A 22 7.89 1.54 6.03
C VAL A 22 6.39 1.34 6.17
N GLY A 23 5.59 1.82 5.22
CA GLY A 23 4.13 1.71 5.28
C GLY A 23 3.67 0.25 5.43
N PRO A 24 4.06 -0.65 4.50
CA PRO A 24 3.76 -2.07 4.59
C PRO A 24 4.20 -2.76 5.88
N ALA A 25 5.40 -2.46 6.37
CA ALA A 25 5.90 -3.07 7.61
C ALA A 25 5.09 -2.64 8.83
N LEU A 26 4.72 -1.35 8.89
CA LEU A 26 3.84 -0.81 9.93
C LEU A 26 2.42 -1.39 9.83
N ALA A 27 1.89 -1.58 8.62
CA ALA A 27 0.60 -2.19 8.39
C ALA A 27 0.55 -3.64 8.91
N ALA A 28 1.59 -4.43 8.61
CA ALA A 28 1.71 -5.80 9.10
C ALA A 28 1.85 -5.86 10.63
N ALA A 29 2.61 -4.94 11.23
CA ALA A 29 2.73 -4.84 12.69
C ALA A 29 1.41 -4.44 13.36
N ALA A 30 0.70 -3.46 12.81
CA ALA A 30 -0.62 -3.08 13.29
C ALA A 30 -1.62 -4.25 13.22
N GLU A 31 -1.66 -5.02 12.11
CA GLU A 31 -2.54 -6.19 11.98
C GLU A 31 -2.25 -7.24 13.06
N ARG A 32 -0.98 -7.58 13.29
CA ARG A 32 -0.58 -8.57 14.32
C ARG A 32 -0.98 -8.14 15.73
N SER A 33 -0.91 -6.84 16.01
CA SER A 33 -1.34 -6.24 17.27
C SER A 33 -2.86 -6.02 17.39
N GLY A 34 -3.64 -6.34 16.34
CA GLY A 34 -5.09 -6.10 16.32
C GLY A 34 -5.50 -4.62 16.15
N TRP A 35 -4.57 -3.77 15.71
CA TRP A 35 -4.84 -2.37 15.37
C TRP A 35 -5.28 -2.24 13.91
N ARG A 36 -5.99 -1.16 13.61
CA ARG A 36 -6.18 -0.71 12.23
C ARG A 36 -4.95 0.05 11.74
N PHE A 37 -4.77 0.11 10.43
CA PHE A 37 -3.69 0.85 9.80
C PHE A 37 -4.24 1.72 8.67
N GLU A 38 -3.82 2.97 8.66
CA GLU A 38 -4.02 3.87 7.52
C GLU A 38 -2.70 4.55 7.17
N CYS A 39 -2.58 4.96 5.92
CA CYS A 39 -1.48 5.79 5.46
C CYS A 39 -1.99 7.01 4.70
N TYR A 40 -1.26 8.11 4.83
CA TYR A 40 -1.45 9.30 4.02
C TYR A 40 -0.14 9.68 3.37
N TYR A 41 -0.10 9.58 2.04
CA TYR A 41 1.04 9.98 1.23
C TYR A 41 0.74 11.34 0.61
N ASP A 42 1.41 12.37 1.12
CA ASP A 42 1.22 13.73 0.67
C ASP A 42 1.81 13.91 -0.72
N ALA A 43 0.94 13.85 -1.73
CA ALA A 43 1.32 14.06 -3.13
C ALA A 43 1.37 15.54 -3.53
N LEU A 44 1.24 16.48 -2.57
CA LEU A 44 1.32 17.94 -2.72
C LEU A 44 0.87 18.48 -4.09
N ARG A 45 -0.35 19.04 -4.12
CA ARG A 45 -0.77 20.11 -5.06
C ARG A 45 -1.01 19.71 -6.51
N ARG A 46 -0.85 18.44 -6.88
CA ARG A 46 -1.09 17.95 -8.24
C ARG A 46 -1.91 16.67 -8.18
N GLY A 47 -3.19 16.79 -7.83
CA GLY A 47 -4.10 15.64 -7.83
C GLY A 47 -4.14 15.03 -9.21
N ARG A 48 -3.38 13.98 -9.48
CA ARG A 48 -3.44 13.26 -10.76
C ARG A 48 -4.63 12.31 -10.70
N HIS A 49 -5.81 12.82 -11.02
CA HIS A 49 -6.99 12.02 -11.32
C HIS A 49 -7.12 11.96 -12.84
N PHE A 50 -7.23 10.75 -13.38
CA PHE A 50 -7.42 10.52 -14.81
C PHE A 50 -8.79 9.91 -15.01
N GLY A 51 -9.67 10.65 -15.69
CA GLY A 51 -10.98 10.17 -16.12
C GLY A 51 -10.85 9.21 -17.29
N GLY A 52 -10.23 8.05 -17.06
CA GLY A 52 -9.82 7.09 -18.10
C GLY A 52 -8.53 7.50 -18.83
N GLY A 53 -7.77 6.50 -19.30
CA GLY A 53 -6.49 6.67 -20.00
C GLY A 53 -5.24 6.49 -19.12
N ASP A 54 -4.06 6.48 -19.75
CA ASP A 54 -2.77 6.28 -19.08
C ASP A 54 -2.25 7.58 -18.43
N PRO A 55 -1.97 7.61 -17.11
CA PRO A 55 -1.30 8.71 -16.41
C PRO A 55 -0.02 9.24 -17.06
N ALA A 56 0.75 8.38 -17.71
CA ALA A 56 2.02 8.72 -18.34
C ALA A 56 1.84 9.50 -19.65
N GLU A 57 0.65 9.40 -20.27
CA GLU A 57 0.33 10.03 -21.56
C GLU A 57 -0.37 11.39 -21.41
N ALA A 58 -0.59 11.86 -20.19
CA ALA A 58 -1.34 13.08 -19.92
C ALA A 58 -0.58 14.35 -20.39
N PRO A 59 -1.19 15.19 -21.26
CA PRO A 59 -0.61 16.46 -21.70
C PRO A 59 -0.36 17.44 -20.54
N ALA A 60 0.63 18.31 -20.68
CA ALA A 60 0.83 19.43 -19.77
C ALA A 60 -0.43 20.32 -19.76
N GLY A 61 -1.04 20.49 -18.58
CA GLY A 61 -2.27 21.27 -18.41
C GLY A 61 -3.58 20.46 -18.46
N TRP A 62 -3.52 19.14 -18.62
CA TRP A 62 -4.68 18.26 -18.41
C TRP A 62 -5.26 18.48 -17.00
N PRO A 63 -6.59 18.51 -16.81
CA PRO A 63 -7.18 18.73 -15.49
C PRO A 63 -6.73 17.64 -14.52
N ASN A 64 -5.75 18.01 -13.70
CA ASN A 64 -5.21 17.24 -12.60
C ASN A 64 -6.04 17.59 -11.38
N GLY A 65 -7.18 16.92 -11.23
CA GLY A 65 -8.01 17.05 -10.05
C GLY A 65 -9.11 16.02 -10.07
N SER A 66 -9.42 15.48 -8.89
CA SER A 66 -10.68 14.80 -8.64
C SER A 66 -11.83 15.61 -9.25
N LEU A 67 -12.88 14.93 -9.76
CA LEU A 67 -14.16 15.58 -10.08
C LEU A 67 -14.79 16.30 -8.86
N PHE A 68 -14.22 16.15 -7.67
CA PHE A 68 -14.58 16.84 -6.45
C PHE A 68 -13.58 17.96 -6.12
N ALA A 69 -14.06 19.19 -6.11
CA ALA A 69 -13.33 20.33 -5.57
C ALA A 69 -13.06 20.14 -4.05
N GLY A 70 -11.77 20.19 -3.67
CA GLY A 70 -11.29 20.09 -2.29
C GLY A 70 -11.29 18.65 -1.77
N GLY A 71 -10.12 17.99 -1.73
CA GLY A 71 -9.97 16.57 -1.37
C GLY A 71 -10.37 16.17 0.05
N ARG A 72 -11.08 17.02 0.80
CA ARG A 72 -11.69 16.79 2.12
C ARG A 72 -10.79 16.10 3.15
N HIS A 73 -9.48 16.16 2.98
CA HIS A 73 -8.50 15.43 3.80
C HIS A 73 -8.70 15.68 5.29
N ALA A 74 -8.94 16.94 5.67
CA ALA A 74 -9.20 17.31 7.06
C ALA A 74 -10.56 16.76 7.57
N ASP A 75 -11.60 16.72 6.74
CA ASP A 75 -12.88 16.12 7.11
C ASP A 75 -12.75 14.60 7.28
N GLU A 76 -11.99 13.95 6.40
CA GLU A 76 -11.70 12.52 6.47
C GLU A 76 -10.91 12.18 7.73
N VAL A 77 -9.91 13.00 8.11
CA VAL A 77 -9.20 12.85 9.37
C VAL A 77 -10.14 13.04 10.56
N ARG A 78 -11.02 14.05 10.54
CA ARG A 78 -12.02 14.28 11.60
C ARG A 78 -12.98 13.10 11.74
N TRP A 79 -13.41 12.54 10.62
CA TRP A 79 -14.24 11.34 10.61
C TRP A 79 -13.47 10.14 11.20
N LEU A 80 -12.22 9.92 10.78
CA LEU A 80 -11.39 8.84 11.30
C LEU A 80 -11.19 8.96 12.82
N ALA A 81 -10.85 10.17 13.29
CA ALA A 81 -10.64 10.50 14.70
C ALA A 81 -11.93 10.43 15.53
N SER A 82 -13.10 10.52 14.91
CA SER A 82 -14.38 10.29 15.59
C SER A 82 -14.63 8.80 15.84
N ASN A 83 -14.16 7.94 14.94
CA ASN A 83 -14.40 6.49 14.98
C ASN A 83 -13.27 5.67 15.61
N HIS A 84 -12.05 6.21 15.69
CA HIS A 84 -10.85 5.50 16.14
C HIS A 84 -10.09 6.26 17.23
N GLU A 85 -9.34 5.51 18.04
CA GLU A 85 -8.24 6.05 18.86
C GLU A 85 -6.99 6.04 17.98
N ILE A 86 -6.57 7.21 17.50
CA ILE A 86 -5.47 7.35 16.54
C ILE A 86 -4.14 7.58 17.28
N SER A 87 -3.11 6.83 16.87
CA SER A 87 -1.72 7.18 17.10
C SER A 87 -1.06 7.43 15.74
N ALA A 88 -0.49 8.62 15.54
CA ALA A 88 0.08 9.05 14.27
C ALA A 88 1.61 9.15 14.34
N LEU A 89 2.28 8.82 13.24
CA LEU A 89 3.72 9.02 13.07
C LEU A 89 4.05 9.32 11.61
N GLY A 90 5.20 9.96 11.38
CA GLY A 90 5.69 10.15 10.02
C GLY A 90 6.35 11.50 9.75
N ASP A 91 6.37 11.87 8.47
CA ASP A 91 7.03 13.07 7.97
C ASP A 91 6.59 14.34 8.74
N PRO A 92 7.51 15.09 9.39
CA PRO A 92 7.20 16.33 10.09
C PRO A 92 6.50 17.39 9.23
N GLN A 93 6.67 17.33 7.91
CA GLN A 93 6.13 18.29 6.95
C GLN A 93 4.71 17.95 6.46
N SER A 94 4.13 16.85 6.92
CA SER A 94 2.77 16.45 6.51
C SER A 94 1.74 17.55 6.80
N VAL A 95 0.91 17.86 5.80
CA VAL A 95 -0.20 18.84 5.92
C VAL A 95 -1.28 18.41 6.90
N LEU A 96 -1.30 17.16 7.36
CA LEU A 96 -2.29 16.67 8.31
C LEU A 96 -1.94 16.94 9.77
N TRP A 97 -0.69 17.27 10.10
CA TRP A 97 -0.31 17.53 11.50
C TRP A 97 -1.17 18.60 12.19
N PRO A 98 -1.46 19.77 11.58
CA PRO A 98 -2.28 20.78 12.23
C PRO A 98 -3.68 20.30 12.64
N VAL A 99 -4.36 19.51 11.80
CA VAL A 99 -5.69 18.97 12.13
C VAL A 99 -5.59 17.83 13.14
N LEU A 100 -4.53 17.01 13.11
CA LEU A 100 -4.29 15.98 14.11
C LEU A 100 -4.05 16.60 15.50
N ASP A 101 -3.29 17.69 15.56
CA ASP A 101 -3.01 18.46 16.78
C ASP A 101 -4.29 19.10 17.34
N GLU A 102 -5.11 19.72 16.48
CA GLU A 102 -6.43 20.27 16.84
C GLU A 102 -7.34 19.21 17.48
N LEU A 103 -7.28 17.98 16.97
CA LEU A 103 -8.08 16.85 17.45
C LEU A 103 -7.50 16.13 18.67
N GLY A 104 -6.32 16.55 19.16
CA GLY A 104 -5.63 15.89 20.27
C GLY A 104 -5.20 14.46 19.97
N VAL A 105 -4.90 14.15 18.70
CA VAL A 105 -4.36 12.84 18.30
C VAL A 105 -2.96 12.67 18.88
N GLU A 106 -2.65 11.47 19.35
CA GLU A 106 -1.32 11.13 19.85
C GLU A 106 -0.30 11.09 18.70
N GLY A 107 0.63 12.04 18.68
CA GLY A 107 1.79 12.01 17.78
C GLY A 107 2.94 11.21 18.42
N LEU A 108 3.22 10.01 17.90
CA LEU A 108 4.28 9.14 18.42
C LEU A 108 5.68 9.66 18.09
N VAL A 109 5.89 10.03 16.82
CA VAL A 109 7.13 10.63 16.34
C VAL A 109 6.88 11.41 15.05
N ARG A 110 7.55 12.55 14.89
CA ARG A 110 7.61 13.31 13.64
C ARG A 110 9.02 13.19 13.09
N SER A 111 9.22 12.29 12.14
CA SER A 111 10.54 11.97 11.59
C SER A 111 10.42 11.33 10.20
N THR A 112 11.48 11.44 9.40
CA THR A 112 11.66 10.68 8.15
C THR A 112 12.69 9.56 8.31
N PHE A 113 13.26 9.38 9.51
CA PHE A 113 14.24 8.33 9.76
C PHE A 113 13.55 7.00 10.09
N THR A 114 13.76 6.00 9.23
CA THR A 114 13.20 4.65 9.33
C THR A 114 13.36 4.03 10.73
N ARG A 115 14.54 4.16 11.33
CA ARG A 115 14.82 3.64 12.68
C ARG A 115 13.91 4.26 13.76
N GLU A 116 13.71 5.58 13.71
CA GLU A 116 12.89 6.30 14.68
C GLU A 116 11.41 5.95 14.51
N LEU A 117 10.95 5.87 13.27
CA LEU A 117 9.57 5.48 12.92
C LEU A 117 9.25 4.09 13.47
N TYR A 118 10.13 3.10 13.24
CA TYR A 118 9.92 1.75 13.77
C TYR A 118 10.03 1.70 15.29
N ALA A 119 11.02 2.35 15.91
CA ALA A 119 11.15 2.36 17.37
C ALA A 119 9.88 2.90 18.05
N ALA A 120 9.33 4.00 17.55
CA ALA A 120 8.12 4.61 18.09
C ALA A 120 6.88 3.72 17.87
N ALA A 121 6.68 3.19 16.65
CA ALA A 121 5.52 2.37 16.33
C ALA A 121 5.52 1.03 17.09
N PHE A 122 6.63 0.29 17.08
CA PHE A 122 6.70 -1.03 17.74
C PHE A 122 6.57 -0.89 19.26
N SER A 123 7.16 0.15 19.86
CA SER A 123 6.96 0.48 21.27
C SER A 123 5.48 0.73 21.59
N ARG A 124 4.78 1.50 20.75
CA ARG A 124 3.35 1.81 20.96
C ARG A 124 2.43 0.60 20.76
N LEU A 125 2.76 -0.25 19.80
CA LEU A 125 2.04 -1.50 19.52
C LEU A 125 2.28 -2.57 20.59
N GLY A 126 3.37 -2.45 21.36
CA GLY A 126 3.78 -3.47 22.34
C GLY A 126 4.42 -4.70 21.69
N GLU A 127 4.96 -4.55 20.47
CA GLU A 127 5.66 -5.62 19.76
C GLU A 127 7.19 -5.42 19.84
N PRO A 128 7.98 -6.49 19.96
CA PRO A 128 9.42 -6.39 19.80
C PRO A 128 9.76 -6.01 18.36
N LEU A 129 10.78 -5.17 18.18
CA LEU A 129 11.29 -4.83 16.85
C LEU A 129 11.93 -6.08 16.20
N PRO A 130 11.46 -6.54 15.02
CA PRO A 130 12.06 -7.67 14.32
C PRO A 130 13.52 -7.40 13.96
N ARG A 131 14.35 -8.45 14.08
CA ARG A 131 15.77 -8.44 13.68
C ARG A 131 15.99 -8.85 12.22
N ARG A 132 14.90 -9.18 11.51
CA ARG A 132 14.87 -9.52 10.09
C ARG A 132 14.33 -8.33 9.29
N ALA A 133 15.02 -7.98 8.21
CA ALA A 133 14.66 -6.90 7.30
C ALA A 133 14.46 -7.41 5.87
N LEU A 134 13.31 -7.07 5.28
CA LEU A 134 13.06 -7.22 3.85
C LEU A 134 13.47 -5.93 3.12
N VAL A 135 14.39 -6.04 2.18
CA VAL A 135 14.89 -4.90 1.42
C VAL A 135 14.14 -4.82 0.11
N VAL A 136 13.53 -3.67 -0.17
CA VAL A 136 12.80 -3.40 -1.41
C VAL A 136 13.43 -2.20 -2.11
N ASP A 137 13.38 -2.20 -3.43
CA ASP A 137 13.91 -1.10 -4.24
C ASP A 137 12.76 -0.34 -4.93
N ALA A 138 12.65 0.93 -4.56
CA ALA A 138 11.62 1.84 -5.05
C ALA A 138 11.96 2.47 -6.41
N SER A 139 13.15 2.22 -6.94
CA SER A 139 13.59 2.73 -8.24
C SER A 139 13.01 1.90 -9.40
N PRO A 140 12.92 2.48 -10.62
CA PRO A 140 12.62 1.74 -11.84
C PRO A 140 13.71 0.70 -12.13
N GLN A 141 13.32 -0.57 -12.26
CA GLN A 141 14.23 -1.70 -12.48
C GLN A 141 13.96 -2.41 -13.81
N GLY A 142 14.96 -3.16 -14.28
CA GLY A 142 14.87 -3.95 -15.50
C GLY A 142 14.70 -3.12 -16.79
N ARG A 143 14.56 -3.82 -17.91
CA ARG A 143 14.43 -3.20 -19.24
C ARG A 143 13.18 -2.32 -19.38
N HIS A 144 12.13 -2.69 -18.66
CA HIS A 144 10.82 -2.03 -18.73
C HIS A 144 10.63 -0.91 -17.70
N GLY A 145 11.64 -0.62 -16.86
CA GLY A 145 11.55 0.43 -15.84
C GLY A 145 10.47 0.16 -14.80
N VAL A 146 10.31 -1.10 -14.39
CA VAL A 146 9.28 -1.54 -13.44
C VAL A 146 9.64 -1.06 -12.04
N VAL A 147 8.75 -0.30 -11.41
CA VAL A 147 8.77 -0.03 -9.98
C VAL A 147 7.96 -1.11 -9.26
N ILE A 148 8.63 -2.14 -8.75
CA ILE A 148 7.99 -3.35 -8.19
C ILE A 148 7.68 -3.25 -6.69
N ALA A 149 8.37 -2.37 -5.95
CA ALA A 149 8.25 -2.27 -4.48
C ALA A 149 6.80 -2.23 -3.94
N PRO A 150 5.84 -1.47 -4.53
CA PRO A 150 4.47 -1.42 -4.03
C PRO A 150 3.73 -2.76 -4.08
N TYR A 151 4.18 -3.72 -4.89
CA TYR A 151 3.53 -5.02 -5.05
C TYR A 151 4.09 -6.10 -4.11
N LEU A 152 5.19 -5.81 -3.42
CA LEU A 152 5.90 -6.76 -2.55
C LEU A 152 5.35 -6.78 -1.12
N PHE A 153 4.45 -5.85 -0.77
CA PHE A 153 3.91 -5.71 0.58
C PHE A 153 3.32 -7.01 1.19
N PRO A 154 2.69 -7.93 0.42
CA PRO A 154 2.16 -9.17 0.99
C PRO A 154 3.22 -10.05 1.69
N ALA A 155 4.50 -9.93 1.31
CA ALA A 155 5.59 -10.66 1.95
C ALA A 155 5.78 -10.30 3.43
N LEU A 156 5.37 -9.10 3.84
CA LEU A 156 5.47 -8.62 5.23
C LEU A 156 4.37 -9.18 6.15
N PHE A 157 3.32 -9.78 5.57
CA PHE A 157 2.21 -10.40 6.29
C PHE A 157 2.39 -11.91 6.47
N GLY A 158 3.60 -12.43 6.20
CA GLY A 158 3.98 -13.81 6.44
C GLY A 158 4.04 -14.18 7.93
N ALA A 159 4.32 -15.46 8.20
CA ALA A 159 4.37 -15.99 9.56
C ALA A 159 5.55 -15.45 10.38
N GLU A 160 6.70 -15.19 9.75
CA GLU A 160 7.88 -14.62 10.40
C GLU A 160 7.84 -13.09 10.32
N PRO A 161 7.74 -12.38 11.46
CA PRO A 161 7.74 -10.92 11.47
C PRO A 161 9.03 -10.33 10.87
N ALA A 162 8.88 -9.32 10.03
CA ALA A 162 9.99 -8.55 9.49
C ALA A 162 9.61 -7.07 9.46
N VAL A 163 10.64 -6.23 9.48
CA VAL A 163 10.56 -4.83 9.04
C VAL A 163 11.02 -4.75 7.59
N ALA A 164 10.78 -3.62 6.94
CA ALA A 164 11.29 -3.40 5.59
C ALA A 164 12.22 -2.19 5.52
N LEU A 165 13.12 -2.21 4.54
CA LEU A 165 14.08 -1.14 4.30
C LEU A 165 14.12 -0.82 2.81
N GLU A 166 14.15 0.47 2.48
CA GLU A 166 14.35 0.90 1.10
C GLU A 166 15.83 0.85 0.75
N ALA A 167 16.15 0.25 -0.40
CA ALA A 167 17.49 -0.09 -0.86
C ALA A 167 18.49 1.08 -0.78
N SER A 168 18.09 2.29 -1.15
CA SER A 168 18.98 3.46 -1.20
C SER A 168 19.42 3.97 0.18
N LEU A 169 18.69 3.63 1.25
CA LEU A 169 19.03 4.04 2.62
C LEU A 169 20.25 3.30 3.19
N GLY A 170 20.56 2.11 2.66
CA GLY A 170 21.68 1.28 3.10
C GLY A 170 21.49 0.62 4.47
N ARG A 171 22.34 -0.38 4.75
CA ARG A 171 22.24 -1.27 5.93
C ARG A 171 22.11 -0.53 7.26
N ASP A 172 22.87 0.56 7.46
CA ASP A 172 22.98 1.25 8.75
C ASP A 172 21.71 2.02 9.15
N ALA A 173 20.78 2.22 8.20
CA ALA A 173 19.49 2.86 8.46
C ALA A 173 18.59 2.07 9.41
N LEU A 174 18.91 0.79 9.66
CA LEU A 174 18.13 -0.10 10.51
C LEU A 174 19.03 -1.00 11.36
N ASP A 175 18.63 -1.27 12.60
CA ASP A 175 19.29 -2.24 13.48
C ASP A 175 18.68 -3.64 13.28
N ALA A 176 19.12 -4.33 12.24
CA ALA A 176 18.71 -5.69 11.90
C ALA A 176 19.93 -6.61 11.72
N ASP A 177 19.74 -7.90 12.00
CA ASP A 177 20.79 -8.91 11.94
C ASP A 177 20.82 -9.60 10.56
N ARG A 178 19.67 -9.66 9.88
CA ARG A 178 19.48 -10.34 8.59
C ARG A 178 18.73 -9.45 7.60
N PHE A 179 19.27 -9.32 6.40
CA PHE A 179 18.75 -8.52 5.29
C PHE A 179 18.51 -9.38 4.04
N GLU A 180 17.27 -9.39 3.57
CA GLU A 180 16.86 -10.18 2.41
C GLU A 180 16.28 -9.26 1.34
N GLY A 181 16.92 -9.20 0.17
CA GLY A 181 16.41 -8.44 -0.97
C GLY A 181 15.20 -9.13 -1.60
N LEU A 182 14.18 -8.35 -1.93
CA LEU A 182 13.05 -8.80 -2.74
C LEU A 182 13.07 -8.03 -4.06
N PHE A 183 13.39 -8.73 -5.16
CA PHE A 183 13.45 -8.13 -6.50
C PHE A 183 14.26 -6.82 -6.51
N VAL A 184 15.51 -6.88 -6.03
CA VAL A 184 16.44 -5.75 -5.94
C VAL A 184 17.52 -5.89 -7.02
N GLU A 185 17.56 -4.94 -7.95
CA GLU A 185 18.50 -4.88 -9.07
C GLU A 185 19.17 -3.51 -9.19
N PRO A 186 20.51 -3.44 -9.23
CA PRO A 186 21.45 -4.56 -9.13
C PRO A 186 21.51 -5.14 -7.71
N LEU A 187 21.96 -6.41 -7.60
CA LEU A 187 22.16 -7.06 -6.31
C LEU A 187 23.11 -6.25 -5.42
N LEU A 188 22.65 -5.91 -4.23
CA LEU A 188 23.43 -5.16 -3.26
C LEU A 188 24.36 -6.10 -2.48
N ALA A 189 25.64 -5.76 -2.42
CA ALA A 189 26.68 -6.61 -1.82
C ALA A 189 26.50 -6.87 -0.30
N TRP A 190 25.68 -6.06 0.38
CA TRP A 190 25.44 -6.16 1.82
C TRP A 190 24.22 -7.03 2.20
N LEU A 191 23.49 -7.54 1.21
CA LEU A 191 22.35 -8.45 1.44
C LEU A 191 22.85 -9.85 1.79
N ASP A 192 22.19 -10.50 2.76
CA ASP A 192 22.47 -11.90 3.10
C ASP A 192 21.90 -12.87 2.06
N SER A 193 20.80 -12.46 1.40
CA SER A 193 20.18 -13.19 0.31
C SER A 193 19.31 -12.27 -0.55
N SER A 194 18.96 -12.70 -1.76
CA SER A 194 18.01 -12.00 -2.63
C SER A 194 17.06 -13.02 -3.24
N ASP A 195 15.78 -12.68 -3.29
CA ASP A 195 14.71 -13.47 -3.86
C ASP A 195 14.07 -12.71 -5.03
N GLY A 196 14.04 -13.37 -6.19
CA GLY A 196 13.51 -12.82 -7.43
C GLY A 196 14.45 -11.86 -8.16
N ASP A 197 14.12 -11.66 -9.43
CA ASP A 197 14.72 -10.68 -10.34
C ASP A 197 13.61 -10.04 -11.19
N VAL A 198 13.84 -8.80 -11.61
CA VAL A 198 12.99 -8.03 -12.51
C VAL A 198 13.41 -8.30 -13.95
N ALA A 199 14.71 -8.21 -14.25
CA ALA A 199 15.33 -8.51 -15.53
C ALA A 199 14.56 -7.92 -16.74
N ASP A 200 14.12 -8.77 -17.68
CA ASP A 200 13.35 -8.40 -18.88
C ASP A 200 11.83 -8.54 -18.69
N ARG A 201 11.35 -8.68 -17.46
CA ARG A 201 9.93 -8.92 -17.17
C ARG A 201 9.12 -7.64 -17.08
N ASP A 202 7.88 -7.69 -17.55
CA ASP A 202 6.93 -6.58 -17.45
C ASP A 202 6.12 -6.65 -16.14
N TYR A 203 5.30 -5.62 -15.91
CA TYR A 203 4.40 -5.57 -14.76
C TYR A 203 3.41 -6.74 -14.72
N ALA A 204 2.88 -7.16 -15.87
CA ALA A 204 1.88 -8.21 -15.92
C ALA A 204 2.47 -9.57 -15.51
N ASP A 205 3.71 -9.86 -15.91
CA ASP A 205 4.42 -11.07 -15.50
C ASP A 205 4.78 -11.06 -14.02
N LEU A 206 5.33 -9.95 -13.53
CA LEU A 206 5.79 -9.84 -12.15
C LEU A 206 4.63 -9.86 -11.17
N THR A 207 3.60 -9.04 -11.40
CA THR A 207 2.49 -8.93 -10.46
C THR A 207 1.59 -10.17 -10.47
N ALA A 208 1.40 -10.84 -11.61
CA ALA A 208 0.70 -12.11 -11.66
C ALA A 208 1.44 -13.22 -10.91
N GLU A 209 2.77 -13.30 -11.03
CA GLU A 209 3.58 -14.24 -10.23
C GLU A 209 3.45 -13.95 -8.74
N LEU A 210 3.59 -12.69 -8.33
CA LEU A 210 3.46 -12.29 -6.91
C LEU A 210 2.07 -12.62 -6.35
N ALA A 211 1.01 -12.42 -7.13
CA ALA A 211 -0.34 -12.79 -6.71
C ALA A 211 -0.51 -14.31 -6.48
N GLU A 212 0.08 -15.15 -7.33
CA GLU A 212 0.07 -16.61 -7.13
C GLU A 212 0.95 -17.01 -5.93
N ARG A 213 2.15 -16.43 -5.82
CA ARG A 213 3.10 -16.64 -4.70
C ARG A 213 2.44 -16.34 -3.35
N HIS A 214 1.62 -15.29 -3.28
CA HIS A 214 0.92 -14.86 -2.06
C HIS A 214 -0.54 -15.33 -1.99
N SER A 215 -0.96 -16.30 -2.80
CA SER A 215 -2.33 -16.82 -2.84
C SER A 215 -2.84 -17.37 -1.50
N GLY A 216 -1.95 -17.84 -0.62
CA GLY A 216 -2.30 -18.28 0.73
C GLY A 216 -2.70 -17.15 1.69
N TRP A 217 -2.20 -15.94 1.47
CA TRP A 217 -2.58 -14.74 2.23
C TRP A 217 -3.78 -14.02 1.59
N ALA A 218 -3.80 -13.98 0.25
CA ALA A 218 -4.76 -13.24 -0.55
C ALA A 218 -6.22 -13.65 -0.31
N ARG A 219 -7.11 -12.66 -0.24
CA ARG A 219 -8.57 -12.83 -0.22
C ARG A 219 -9.28 -12.05 -1.32
N GLY A 220 -8.60 -11.12 -1.98
CA GLY A 220 -9.15 -10.36 -3.10
C GLY A 220 -8.05 -9.84 -4.00
N VAL A 221 -8.44 -9.05 -4.99
CA VAL A 221 -7.56 -8.49 -6.01
C VAL A 221 -7.68 -6.98 -6.03
N PHE A 222 -6.55 -6.31 -6.22
CA PHE A 222 -6.45 -4.88 -6.39
C PHE A 222 -5.76 -4.54 -7.72
N LEU A 223 -6.49 -3.99 -8.69
CA LEU A 223 -5.96 -3.55 -9.99
C LEU A 223 -5.48 -2.11 -9.88
N GLY A 224 -4.17 -1.88 -9.89
CA GLY A 224 -3.68 -0.52 -9.73
C GLY A 224 -2.21 -0.34 -10.08
N ASP A 225 -1.91 0.82 -10.63
CA ASP A 225 -0.55 1.32 -10.80
C ASP A 225 0.18 1.47 -9.45
N PRO A 226 1.53 1.62 -9.45
CA PRO A 226 2.34 1.72 -8.24
C PRO A 226 1.84 2.76 -7.22
N ASP A 227 1.39 3.92 -7.69
CA ASP A 227 0.93 5.01 -6.83
C ASP A 227 -0.42 4.69 -6.20
N LEU A 228 -1.34 4.11 -6.97
CA LEU A 228 -2.65 3.70 -6.46
C LEU A 228 -2.53 2.59 -5.41
N VAL A 229 -1.69 1.57 -5.66
CA VAL A 229 -1.45 0.47 -4.71
C VAL A 229 -0.95 1.02 -3.38
N ALA A 230 0.03 1.92 -3.42
CA ALA A 230 0.58 2.53 -2.22
C ALA A 230 -0.47 3.40 -1.50
N ALA A 231 -1.19 4.25 -2.20
CA ALA A 231 -2.22 5.12 -1.61
C ALA A 231 -3.36 4.32 -0.95
N GLN A 232 -3.67 3.12 -1.47
CA GLN A 232 -4.70 2.22 -0.95
C GLN A 232 -4.17 1.12 -0.03
N LEU A 233 -2.93 1.21 0.44
CA LEU A 233 -2.29 0.16 1.26
C LEU A 233 -3.13 -0.22 2.48
N GLY A 234 -3.72 0.74 3.20
CA GLY A 234 -4.58 0.45 4.35
C GLY A 234 -5.77 -0.46 4.00
N ARG A 235 -6.45 -0.18 2.88
CA ARG A 235 -7.53 -1.02 2.34
C ARG A 235 -6.98 -2.38 1.88
N ALA A 236 -5.89 -2.37 1.12
CA ALA A 236 -5.30 -3.58 0.55
C ALA A 236 -4.84 -4.56 1.64
N ALA A 237 -4.22 -4.06 2.72
CA ALA A 237 -3.86 -4.84 3.89
C ALA A 237 -5.10 -5.40 4.61
N ARG A 238 -6.07 -4.54 4.96
CA ARG A 238 -7.28 -4.97 5.69
C ARG A 238 -8.08 -6.05 4.94
N LEU A 239 -8.27 -5.87 3.64
CA LEU A 239 -9.04 -6.78 2.80
C LEU A 239 -8.19 -7.92 2.19
N ARG A 240 -6.88 -7.93 2.48
CA ARG A 240 -5.89 -8.88 1.94
C ARG A 240 -5.95 -8.97 0.41
N LEU A 241 -5.91 -7.80 -0.23
CA LEU A 241 -5.95 -7.69 -1.69
C LEU A 241 -4.53 -7.84 -2.23
N VAL A 242 -4.31 -8.81 -3.11
CA VAL A 242 -3.05 -8.86 -3.87
C VAL A 242 -3.12 -7.86 -5.03
N PRO A 243 -2.09 -7.01 -5.18
CA PRO A 243 -2.07 -6.03 -6.25
C PRO A 243 -1.66 -6.68 -7.57
N LEU A 244 -2.34 -6.29 -8.64
CA LEU A 244 -2.06 -6.70 -10.03
C LEU A 244 -1.98 -5.45 -10.89
N TYR A 245 -1.03 -5.43 -11.83
CA TYR A 245 -0.89 -4.36 -12.79
C TYR A 245 -0.27 -4.87 -14.08
N GLY A 246 -0.71 -4.31 -15.20
CA GLY A 246 -0.24 -4.67 -16.51
C GLY A 246 -0.76 -3.68 -17.53
N GLN A 247 0.00 -3.47 -18.60
CA GLN A 247 -0.43 -2.67 -19.75
C GLN A 247 -0.29 -3.53 -21.01
N PRO A 248 -1.41 -3.98 -21.61
CA PRO A 248 -2.80 -3.71 -21.23
C PRO A 248 -3.25 -4.50 -19.97
N GLN A 249 -4.19 -3.94 -19.20
CA GLN A 249 -4.64 -4.52 -17.92
C GLN A 249 -5.36 -5.88 -18.08
N VAL A 250 -6.07 -6.08 -19.19
CA VAL A 250 -6.65 -7.39 -19.55
C VAL A 250 -5.63 -8.54 -19.49
N ASP A 251 -4.36 -8.31 -19.83
CA ASP A 251 -3.35 -9.36 -19.87
C ASP A 251 -3.03 -9.87 -18.46
N VAL A 252 -2.89 -8.97 -17.47
CA VAL A 252 -2.63 -9.38 -16.09
C VAL A 252 -3.85 -10.05 -15.46
N ILE A 253 -5.08 -9.61 -15.80
CA ILE A 253 -6.32 -10.26 -15.34
C ILE A 253 -6.37 -11.70 -15.86
N ALA A 254 -6.11 -11.91 -17.15
CA ALA A 254 -6.10 -13.23 -17.76
C ALA A 254 -5.00 -14.13 -17.19
N ARG A 255 -3.77 -13.61 -17.01
CA ARG A 255 -2.65 -14.35 -16.40
C ARG A 255 -2.95 -14.76 -14.96
N ALA A 256 -3.56 -13.87 -14.17
CA ALA A 256 -3.94 -14.12 -12.78
C ALA A 256 -5.36 -14.72 -12.62
N SER A 257 -5.90 -15.37 -13.67
CA SER A 257 -7.28 -15.87 -13.72
C SER A 257 -7.72 -16.66 -12.48
N ARG A 258 -6.84 -17.52 -11.93
CA ARG A 258 -7.10 -18.32 -10.72
C ARG A 258 -7.34 -17.42 -9.51
N THR A 259 -6.48 -16.43 -9.30
CA THR A 259 -6.56 -15.47 -8.20
C THR A 259 -7.82 -14.61 -8.33
N VAL A 260 -8.07 -14.07 -9.53
CA VAL A 260 -9.26 -13.26 -9.83
C VAL A 260 -10.55 -14.05 -9.60
N SER A 261 -10.62 -15.27 -10.11
CA SER A 261 -11.80 -16.14 -9.97
C SER A 261 -12.08 -16.51 -8.51
N ARG A 262 -11.05 -16.54 -7.64
CA ARG A 262 -11.16 -16.92 -6.21
C ARG A 262 -11.32 -15.73 -5.26
N ALA A 263 -11.29 -14.50 -5.75
CA ALA A 263 -11.50 -13.32 -4.91
C ALA A 263 -12.79 -13.43 -4.07
N ARG A 264 -12.84 -12.87 -2.87
CA ARG A 264 -14.07 -12.87 -2.05
C ARG A 264 -14.89 -11.62 -2.30
N GLU A 265 -14.20 -10.51 -2.41
CA GLU A 265 -14.75 -9.18 -2.67
C GLU A 265 -14.88 -8.92 -4.18
N PRO A 266 -15.57 -7.84 -4.60
CA PRO A 266 -15.31 -7.26 -5.91
C PRO A 266 -13.81 -6.99 -6.10
N VAL A 267 -13.38 -6.95 -7.35
CA VAL A 267 -12.04 -6.47 -7.67
C VAL A 267 -12.04 -4.96 -7.44
N TYR A 268 -11.10 -4.46 -6.64
CA TYR A 268 -10.94 -3.03 -6.44
C TYR A 268 -9.89 -2.50 -7.39
N GLY A 269 -10.01 -1.27 -7.88
CA GLY A 269 -8.94 -0.72 -8.71
C GLY A 269 -9.34 0.40 -9.62
N ARG A 270 -8.55 0.62 -10.67
CA ARG A 270 -8.90 1.50 -11.79
C ARG A 270 -9.26 0.68 -13.02
N GLN A 271 -10.12 1.29 -13.84
CA GLN A 271 -10.37 0.82 -15.19
C GLN A 271 -9.47 1.60 -16.15
N TYR A 272 -8.75 0.90 -17.02
CA TYR A 272 -8.00 1.55 -18.11
C TYR A 272 -8.68 1.36 -19.46
N ASP A 273 -9.40 0.24 -19.64
CA ASP A 273 -10.09 -0.11 -20.89
C ASP A 273 -11.43 -0.84 -20.59
N ASP A 274 -12.43 -0.71 -21.47
CA ASP A 274 -13.69 -1.45 -21.38
C ASP A 274 -13.50 -2.97 -21.46
N ARG A 275 -12.43 -3.43 -22.14
CA ARG A 275 -12.03 -4.85 -22.20
C ARG A 275 -11.79 -5.44 -20.81
N ASP A 276 -11.40 -4.63 -19.83
CA ASP A 276 -11.18 -5.08 -18.46
C ASP A 276 -12.47 -5.60 -17.82
N PHE A 277 -13.62 -4.94 -18.07
CA PHE A 277 -14.92 -5.39 -17.57
C PHE A 277 -15.32 -6.74 -18.16
N PHE A 278 -15.12 -6.93 -19.45
CA PHE A 278 -15.46 -8.18 -20.11
C PHE A 278 -14.58 -9.33 -19.60
N GLU A 279 -13.30 -9.08 -19.34
CA GLU A 279 -12.41 -10.07 -18.75
C GLU A 279 -12.78 -10.40 -17.31
N LEU A 280 -13.04 -9.39 -16.48
CA LEU A 280 -13.52 -9.62 -15.10
C LEU A 280 -14.86 -10.36 -15.06
N ALA A 281 -15.78 -10.05 -15.99
CA ALA A 281 -17.07 -10.73 -16.11
C ALA A 281 -16.92 -12.22 -16.45
N ARG A 282 -15.90 -12.61 -17.25
CA ARG A 282 -15.58 -14.03 -17.51
C ARG A 282 -15.18 -14.77 -16.23
N HIS A 283 -14.68 -14.07 -15.23
CA HIS A 283 -14.34 -14.61 -13.91
C HIS A 283 -15.46 -14.43 -12.87
N GLY A 284 -16.63 -13.92 -13.27
CA GLY A 284 -17.74 -13.64 -12.36
C GLY A 284 -17.46 -12.51 -11.37
N ARG A 285 -16.60 -11.55 -11.75
CA ARG A 285 -16.19 -10.44 -10.88
C ARG A 285 -16.65 -9.09 -11.44
N GLY A 286 -17.10 -8.23 -10.52
CA GLY A 286 -17.28 -6.81 -10.79
C GLY A 286 -16.06 -6.00 -10.36
N LEU A 287 -15.91 -4.80 -10.92
CA LEU A 287 -14.90 -3.82 -10.53
C LEU A 287 -15.55 -2.74 -9.64
N GLN A 288 -14.94 -2.47 -8.48
CA GLN A 288 -15.21 -1.28 -7.69
C GLN A 288 -14.08 -0.28 -7.90
N VAL A 289 -14.41 0.83 -8.58
CA VAL A 289 -13.43 1.88 -8.88
C VAL A 289 -12.99 2.57 -7.58
N VAL A 290 -11.68 2.77 -7.43
CA VAL A 290 -11.08 3.50 -6.32
C VAL A 290 -10.13 4.59 -6.83
N ASP A 291 -10.02 5.66 -6.04
CA ASP A 291 -9.13 6.79 -6.32
C ASP A 291 -7.95 6.83 -5.33
N PRO A 292 -6.81 7.43 -5.73
CA PRO A 292 -5.64 7.60 -4.86
C PRO A 292 -5.81 8.72 -3.82
N GLY A 293 -6.80 9.61 -3.99
CA GLY A 293 -7.04 10.78 -3.13
C GLY A 293 -8.12 10.56 -2.06
N PRO A 294 -7.91 11.12 -0.87
CA PRO A 294 -7.75 10.30 0.33
C PRO A 294 -9.01 9.49 0.61
N PRO A 295 -8.87 8.17 0.81
CA PRO A 295 -9.99 7.52 1.44
C PRO A 295 -9.39 6.62 2.54
N PHE A 296 -9.52 7.06 3.81
CA PHE A 296 -9.25 6.25 5.01
C PHE A 296 -10.28 5.12 5.13
N GLU A 297 -10.30 4.28 4.10
CA GLU A 297 -11.36 3.33 3.79
C GLU A 297 -11.19 2.04 4.55
N SER A 298 -10.00 1.76 5.09
CA SER A 298 -9.84 0.64 6.01
C SER A 298 -10.57 0.91 7.33
N GLY A 299 -10.70 2.19 7.70
CA GLY A 299 -11.50 2.63 8.84
C GLY A 299 -13.01 2.58 8.59
N ARG A 300 -13.44 2.65 7.32
CA ARG A 300 -14.85 2.56 6.93
C ARG A 300 -15.23 1.08 6.95
N ASP A 301 -16.16 0.69 7.82
CA ASP A 301 -16.74 -0.64 7.74
C ASP A 301 -17.52 -0.75 6.42
N LEU A 302 -16.84 -1.23 5.38
CA LEU A 302 -17.42 -1.58 4.10
C LEU A 302 -18.32 -2.81 4.29
N SER A 303 -19.57 -2.55 4.68
CA SER A 303 -20.68 -3.48 4.90
C SER A 303 -20.46 -4.61 5.93
N PRO A 304 -21.52 -5.01 6.68
CA PRO A 304 -21.45 -6.23 7.48
C PRO A 304 -21.25 -7.44 6.55
N LEU A 305 -20.46 -8.43 7.01
CA LEU A 305 -20.41 -9.75 6.38
C LEU A 305 -21.85 -10.25 6.16
N PRO A 306 -22.18 -10.83 5.00
CA PRO A 306 -23.49 -11.44 4.80
C PRO A 306 -23.72 -12.45 5.92
N PRO A 307 -24.95 -12.53 6.48
CA PRO A 307 -25.24 -13.44 7.57
C PRO A 307 -24.85 -14.85 7.17
N SER A 308 -24.11 -15.52 8.05
CA SER A 308 -23.78 -16.94 7.88
C SER A 308 -25.06 -17.75 8.01
N GLY A 309 -25.63 -18.13 6.88
CA GLY A 309 -26.76 -19.04 6.79
C GLY A 309 -28.03 -18.41 6.22
N ALA A 310 -28.26 -18.69 4.94
CA ALA A 310 -29.58 -18.94 4.36
C ALA A 310 -29.42 -20.08 3.34
#